data_AF-A0A9D6TNI5-F1
#
_entry.id   AF-A0A9D6TNI5-F1
#
_cell.length_a   1.000
_cell.length_b   1.000
_cell.length_c   1.000
_cell.angle_alpha   90.00
_cell.angle_beta   90.00
_cell.angle_gamma   90.00
#
_symmetry.space_group_name_H-M   'P 1'
#
loop_
_entity.id
_entity.type
_entity.pdbx_description
1 polymer ?
#
loop_
_entity_poly.entity_id
_entity_poly.type
_entity_poly.pdbx_seq_one_letter_code
_entity_poly.pdbx_strand_id
1 'polypeptide(L)' 'MTVASLEKALHQPRPFALFITDGRKIDIPQPEFVWLVPPHKSELVISHGKRGGTELLRVNQIVSIRSRDHQAA' A
#
# COMPACT_ATOMS: atom_id res chain seq x y z
N MET A 1 -6.83 8.54 6.32
CA MET A 1 -5.59 8.94 5.61
C MET A 1 -5.95 9.80 4.41
N THR A 2 -5.12 10.77 4.00
CA THR A 2 -5.37 11.57 2.77
C THR A 2 -4.65 10.96 1.56
N VAL A 3 -5.12 11.27 0.35
CA VAL A 3 -4.48 10.85 -0.90
C VAL A 3 -3.04 11.35 -1.00
N ALA A 4 -2.78 12.61 -0.62
CA ALA A 4 -1.42 13.18 -0.65
C ALA A 4 -0.45 12.46 0.32
N SER A 5 -0.92 12.10 1.52
CA SER A 5 -0.12 11.32 2.47
C SER A 5 0.16 9.91 1.93
N LEU A 6 -0.80 9.32 1.22
CA LEU A 6 -0.67 8.02 0.57
C LEU A 6 0.36 8.09 -0.57
N GLU A 7 0.26 9.07 -1.47
CA GLU A 7 1.23 9.28 -2.56
C GLU A 7 2.66 9.44 -2.05
N LYS A 8 2.85 10.21 -0.97
CA LYS A 8 4.16 10.39 -0.34
C LYS A 8 4.72 9.07 0.20
N ALA A 9 3.88 8.25 0.82
CA ALA A 9 4.29 6.95 1.37
C ALA A 9 4.63 5.93 0.27
N LEU A 10 3.98 6.02 -0.88
CA LEU A 10 4.10 5.07 -2.00
C LEU A 10 5.20 5.41 -3.00
N HIS A 11 5.83 6.58 -2.90
CA HIS A 11 6.93 7.00 -3.78
C HIS A 11 8.21 6.15 -3.65
N GLN A 12 8.22 5.13 -2.80
CA GLN A 12 9.38 4.28 -2.59
C GLN A 12 8.99 2.81 -2.72
N PRO A 13 9.66 2.02 -3.59
CA PRO A 13 9.45 0.58 -3.70
C PRO A 13 10.16 -0.14 -2.54
N ARG A 14 9.71 0.13 -1.32
CA ARG A 14 10.21 -0.52 -0.10
C ARG A 14 9.15 -1.47 0.44
N PRO A 15 9.54 -2.49 1.22
CA PRO A 15 8.57 -3.32 1.92
C PRO A 15 7.71 -2.48 2.87
N PHE A 16 6.39 -2.68 2.86
CA PHE A 16 5.46 -1.98 3.76
C PHE A 16 4.28 -2.87 4.15
N ALA A 17 3.52 -2.42 5.13
CA ALA A 17 2.25 -3.03 5.50
C ALA A 17 1.13 -1.98 5.46
N LEU A 18 -0.04 -2.41 5.00
CA LEU A 18 -1.28 -1.65 5.05
C LEU A 18 -2.14 -2.13 6.20
N PHE A 19 -2.78 -1.19 6.89
CA PHE A 19 -3.76 -1.46 7.92
C PHE A 19 -5.12 -0.98 7.43
N ILE A 20 -6.09 -1.89 7.38
CA ILE A 20 -7.42 -1.66 6.81
C ILE A 20 -8.43 -1.40 7.93
N THR A 21 -9.50 -0.67 7.64
CA THR A 21 -10.54 -0.27 8.61
C THR A 21 -11.25 -1.45 9.27
N ASP A 22 -11.24 -2.62 8.64
CA ASP A 22 -11.79 -3.87 9.19
C ASP A 22 -10.80 -4.61 10.12
N GLY A 23 -9.66 -4.00 10.43
CA GLY A 23 -8.61 -4.57 11.27
C GLY A 23 -7.63 -5.48 10.52
N ARG A 24 -7.85 -5.76 9.23
CA ARG A 24 -6.91 -6.57 8.45
C ARG A 24 -5.59 -5.84 8.25
N LYS A 25 -4.52 -6.62 8.23
CA LYS A 25 -3.17 -6.20 7.86
C LYS A 25 -2.78 -6.89 6.55
N ILE A 26 -2.36 -6.10 5.56
CA ILE A 26 -1.86 -6.61 4.28
C ILE A 26 -0.37 -6.31 4.22
N ASP A 27 0.44 -7.37 4.21
CA ASP A 27 1.88 -7.28 4.12
C ASP A 27 2.32 -7.25 2.65
N ILE A 28 3.07 -6.21 2.27
CA ILE A 28 3.60 -5.99 0.93
C ILE A 28 5.14 -6.08 1.01
N PRO A 29 5.73 -7.29 0.96
CA PRO A 29 7.17 -7.47 1.15
C PRO A 29 7.99 -7.02 -0.05
N GLN A 30 7.43 -7.05 -1.26
CA GLN A 30 8.12 -6.65 -2.49
C GLN A 30 7.10 -6.05 -3.48
N PRO A 31 6.79 -4.74 -3.36
CA PRO A 31 5.95 -4.07 -4.32
C PRO A 31 6.68 -3.94 -5.66
N GLU A 32 6.10 -4.48 -6.75
CA GLU A 32 6.60 -4.25 -8.10
C GLU A 32 6.13 -2.91 -8.65
N PHE A 33 4.86 -2.59 -8.43
CA PHE A 33 4.31 -1.27 -8.67
C PHE A 33 3.20 -0.96 -7.68
N VAL A 34 3.03 0.33 -7.41
CA VAL A 34 1.90 0.84 -6.65
C VAL A 34 1.33 2.05 -7.38
N TRP A 35 0.02 2.05 -7.61
CA TRP A 35 -0.63 3.10 -8.38
C TRP A 35 -2.00 3.47 -7.80
N LEU A 36 -2.25 4.77 -7.66
CA LEU A 36 -3.58 5.32 -7.42
C LEU A 36 -4.35 5.53 -8.72
N VAL A 37 -5.54 4.93 -8.80
CA VAL A 37 -6.38 4.93 -10.01
C VAL A 37 -6.95 6.33 -10.27
N PRO A 38 -6.63 6.98 -11.41
CA PRO A 38 -7.23 8.26 -11.80
C PRO A 38 -8.72 8.12 -12.16
N PRO A 39 -9.50 9.22 -12.20
CA PRO A 39 -9.11 10.60 -11.87
C PRO A 39 -9.23 10.93 -10.38
N HIS A 40 -10.03 10.18 -9.63
CA HIS A 40 -10.37 10.51 -8.24
C HIS A 40 -9.42 9.93 -7.21
N LYS A 41 -8.50 9.02 -7.59
CA LYS A 41 -7.53 8.38 -6.69
C LYS A 41 -8.21 7.73 -5.47
N SER A 42 -9.42 7.21 -5.67
CA SER A 42 -10.22 6.51 -4.66
C SER A 42 -9.79 5.07 -4.47
N GLU A 43 -9.02 4.53 -5.42
CA GLU A 43 -8.56 3.15 -5.44
C GLU A 43 -7.04 3.11 -5.58
N LEU A 44 -6.46 2.09 -4.94
CA LEU A 44 -5.04 1.79 -4.89
C LEU A 44 -4.84 0.39 -5.45
N VAL A 45 -4.00 0.28 -6.48
CA VAL A 45 -3.57 -0.99 -7.07
C VAL A 45 -2.14 -1.26 -6.60
N ILE A 46 -1.92 -2.47 -6.08
CA ILE A 46 -0.61 -2.96 -5.69
C ILE A 46 -0.35 -4.27 -6.40
N SER A 47 0.77 -4.37 -7.11
CA SER A 47 1.25 -5.63 -7.64
C SER A 47 2.39 -6.17 -6.79
N HIS A 48 2.23 -7.43 -6.41
CA HIS A 48 3.20 -8.18 -5.63
C HIS A 48 4.07 -8.97 -6.62
N GLY A 49 5.39 -8.94 -6.49
CA GLY A 49 6.23 -9.55 -7.52
C GLY A 49 6.10 -11.06 -7.69
N LYS A 50 6.51 -11.55 -8.88
CA LYS A 50 6.64 -12.93 -9.47
C LYS A 50 5.78 -14.13 -9.00
N ARG A 51 5.15 -14.11 -7.83
CA ARG A 51 4.25 -15.12 -7.25
C ARG A 51 3.00 -14.53 -6.61
N GLY A 52 2.89 -13.21 -6.45
CA GLY A 52 1.79 -12.56 -5.72
C GLY A 52 0.81 -11.86 -6.65
N GLY A 53 -0.48 -11.96 -6.37
CA GLY A 53 -1.52 -11.34 -7.18
C GLY A 53 -1.51 -9.81 -7.16
N THR A 54 -2.53 -9.24 -7.78
CA THR A 54 -2.81 -7.80 -7.70
C THR A 54 -3.84 -7.56 -6.61
N GLU A 55 -3.54 -6.65 -5.69
CA GLU A 55 -4.49 -6.16 -4.68
C GLU A 55 -5.11 -4.85 -5.17
N LEU A 56 -6.44 -4.78 -5.14
CA LEU A 56 -7.21 -3.56 -5.39
C LEU A 56 -7.89 -3.14 -4.09
N LEU A 57 -7.52 -1.97 -3.57
CA LEU A 57 -7.98 -1.46 -2.28
C LEU A 57 -8.60 -0.08 -2.43
N ARG A 58 -9.69 0.19 -1.70
CA ARG A 58 -10.22 1.56 -1.62
C ARG A 58 -9.40 2.36 -0.63
N VAL A 59 -8.99 3.56 -1.03
CA VAL A 59 -8.14 4.45 -0.22
C VAL A 59 -8.80 4.84 1.10
N ASN A 60 -10.13 4.99 1.11
CA ASN A 60 -10.89 5.30 2.32
C ASN A 60 -10.92 4.15 3.35
N GLN A 61 -10.57 2.93 2.94
CA GLN A 61 -10.45 1.78 3.83
C GLN A 61 -9.03 1.64 4.40
N ILE A 62 -8.05 2.40 3.90
CA ILE A 62 -6.68 2.34 4.39
C ILE A 62 -6.52 3.31 5.56
N VAL A 63 -6.32 2.75 6.75
CA VAL A 63 -6.12 3.49 8.00
C VAL A 63 -4.71 4.07 8.06
N SER A 64 -3.71 3.23 7.79
CA SER A 64 -2.31 3.64 7.82
C SER A 64 -1.42 2.75 6.95
N ILE A 65 -0.25 3.29 6.58
CA ILE A 65 0.85 2.58 5.94
C ILE A 65 2.06 2.66 6.86
N ARG A 66 2.75 1.54 7.05
CA ARG A 66 4.01 1.50 7.79
C ARG A 66 5.08 0.87 6.93
N SER A 67 6.19 1.58 6.74
CA SER A 67 7.40 0.98 6.18
C SER A 67 7.87 -0.15 7.11
N ARG A 68 8.45 -1.20 6.53
CA ARG A 68 9.13 -2.25 7.30
C ARG A 68 10.60 -1.95 7.58
N ASP A 69 11.06 -0.75 7.25
CA ASP A 69 12.43 -0.33 7.57
C ASP A 69 12.60 -0.27 9.10
N HIS A 70 13.58 -1.00 9.63
CA HIS A 70 13.93 -1.19 11.05
C HIS A 70 13.10 -2.19 11.88
N GLN A 71 13.15 -3.46 11.49
CA GLN A 71 13.37 -4.56 12.46
C GLN A 71 14.40 -5.55 11.87
N ALA A 72 15.64 -5.11 11.77
CA ALA A 72 16.79 -6.01 11.80
C ALA A 72 17.36 -5.90 13.21
N ALA A 73 17.03 -6.86 14.06
CA ALA A 73 17.78 -7.20 15.27
C ALA A 73 18.77 -8.30 14.90
#